data_AF-A0A2H1WFB9-F1
#
_entry.id   AF-A0A2H1WFB9-F1
#
_cell.length_a   1.000
_cell.length_b   1.000
_cell.length_c   1.000
_cell.angle_alpha   90.00
_cell.angle_beta   90.00
_cell.angle_gamma   90.00
#
_symmetry.space_group_name_H-M   'P 1'
#
loop_
_entity.id
_entity.type
_entity.pdbx_description
1 polymer ?
#
loop_
_entity_poly.entity_id
_entity_poly.type
_entity_poly.pdbx_seq_one_letter_code
_entity_poly.pdbx_strand_id
1 'polypeptide(L)' 'MRRACAIILFLVFTQYLIETSQATPSPQYGSAGPSCGTHGTTCTSDSDCCENSTCHRYAKRCQVKLDLGIPKNY' A
#
# COMPACT_ATOMS: atom_id res chain seq x y z
N MET A 1 1.11 -17.85 -46.23
CA MET A 1 1.67 -18.31 -44.95
C MET A 1 2.48 -17.26 -44.16
N ARG A 2 2.59 -15.99 -44.59
CA ARG A 2 3.39 -14.95 -43.88
C ARG A 2 2.60 -14.12 -42.85
N ARG A 3 1.26 -14.12 -42.94
CA ARG A 3 0.38 -13.32 -42.07
C ARG A 3 0.14 -13.95 -40.69
N ALA A 4 0.29 -15.27 -40.57
CA ALA A 4 0.09 -15.98 -39.31
C ALA A 4 1.20 -15.69 -38.28
N CYS A 5 2.45 -15.46 -38.74
CA CYS A 5 3.58 -15.24 -37.84
C CYS A 5 3.52 -13.89 -37.10
N ALA A 6 3.10 -12.83 -37.79
CA ALA A 6 2.92 -11.51 -37.20
C ALA A 6 1.79 -11.49 -36.13
N ILE A 7 0.73 -12.27 -36.35
CA ILE A 7 -0.39 -12.39 -35.40
C ILE A 7 0.07 -13.10 -34.13
N ILE A 8 0.86 -14.17 -34.24
CA ILE A 8 1.39 -14.90 -33.07
C ILE A 8 2.29 -13.99 -32.23
N LEU A 9 3.17 -13.21 -32.85
CA LEU A 9 4.05 -12.28 -32.13
C LEU A 9 3.26 -11.15 -31.44
N PHE A 10 2.21 -10.64 -32.08
CA PHE A 10 1.35 -9.61 -31.49
C PHE A 10 0.58 -10.13 -30.26
N LEU A 11 0.09 -11.38 -30.31
CA LEU A 11 -0.63 -12.02 -29.20
C LEU A 11 0.28 -12.34 -28.01
N VAL A 12 1.53 -12.74 -28.25
CA VAL A 12 2.51 -12.97 -27.17
C VAL A 12 2.92 -11.65 -26.51
N PHE A 13 3.08 -10.59 -27.31
CA PHE A 13 3.43 -9.27 -26.79
C PHE A 13 2.33 -8.64 -25.94
N THR A 14 1.05 -8.83 -26.32
CA THR A 14 -0.08 -8.34 -25.52
C THR A 14 -0.29 -9.15 -24.24
N GLN A 15 0.00 -10.45 -24.22
CA GLN A 15 -0.05 -11.27 -22.99
C GLN A 15 1.02 -10.85 -21.97
N TYR A 16 2.25 -10.57 -22.41
CA TYR A 16 3.35 -10.18 -21.52
C TYR A 16 3.11 -8.85 -20.79
N LEU A 17 2.32 -7.94 -21.38
CA LEU A 17 2.01 -6.65 -20.76
C LEU A 17 0.93 -6.73 -19.67
N ILE A 18 0.12 -7.80 -19.62
CA ILE A 18 -0.98 -7.90 -18.64
C ILE A 18 -0.46 -8.32 -17.25
N GLU A 19 0.64 -9.06 -17.17
CA GLU A 19 1.18 -9.60 -15.91
C GLU A 19 1.85 -8.56 -14.98
N THR A 20 2.19 -7.35 -15.45
CA THR A 20 2.86 -6.34 -14.60
C THR A 20 1.91 -5.47 -13.76
N SER A 21 0.59 -5.66 -13.88
CA SER A 21 -0.39 -4.71 -13.34
C SER A 21 -1.07 -5.10 -12.03
N GLN A 22 -0.74 -6.25 -11.43
CA GLN A 22 -1.37 -6.66 -10.16
C GLN A 22 -0.57 -6.20 -8.93
N ALA A 23 -0.60 -4.88 -8.69
CA ALA A 23 -0.45 -4.37 -7.32
C ALA A 23 -1.71 -4.78 -6.55
N THR A 24 -1.69 -5.97 -5.94
CA THR A 24 -2.75 -6.38 -5.03
C THR A 24 -2.77 -5.38 -3.87
N PRO A 25 -3.88 -4.67 -3.61
CA PRO A 25 -4.04 -3.99 -2.34
C PRO A 25 -4.07 -5.09 -1.29
N SER A 26 -2.98 -5.25 -0.55
CA SER A 26 -2.89 -6.20 0.55
C SER A 26 -4.02 -5.87 1.52
N PRO A 27 -5.02 -6.76 1.70
CA PRO A 27 -5.98 -6.60 2.76
C PRO A 27 -5.18 -6.73 4.03
N GLN A 28 -5.12 -5.66 4.84
CA GLN A 28 -4.54 -5.71 6.17
C GLN A 28 -5.51 -6.48 7.06
N TYR A 29 -5.51 -7.80 6.89
CA TYR A 29 -6.15 -8.72 7.80
C TYR A 29 -5.41 -8.59 9.11
N GLY A 30 -6.12 -8.11 10.14
CA GLY A 30 -5.66 -8.11 11.52
C GLY A 30 -5.28 -9.54 11.90
N SER A 31 -4.01 -9.88 11.68
CA SER A 31 -3.33 -10.95 12.39
C SER A 31 -3.61 -10.72 13.87
N ALA A 32 -3.90 -11.77 14.62
CA ALA A 32 -4.16 -11.73 16.05
C ALA A 32 -2.92 -11.21 16.82
N GLY A 33 -2.67 -9.92 16.68
CA GLY A 33 -1.62 -9.10 17.23
C GLY A 33 -2.25 -7.94 18.00
N PRO A 34 -1.45 -6.97 18.47
CA PRO A 34 -1.91 -5.92 19.37
C PRO A 34 -3.18 -5.25 18.84
N SER A 35 -4.09 -4.85 19.73
CA SER A 35 -5.40 -4.25 19.43
C SER A 35 -5.34 -2.94 18.63
N CYS A 36 -4.16 -2.51 18.23
CA CYS A 36 -3.83 -1.24 17.60
C CYS A 36 -2.94 -1.46 16.37
N GLY A 37 -3.03 -0.53 15.41
CA GLY A 37 -2.27 -0.54 14.17
C GLY A 37 -0.80 -0.19 14.36
N THR A 38 0.06 -1.00 13.76
CA THR A 38 1.50 -0.76 13.62
C THR A 38 1.81 0.23 12.49
N HIS A 39 3.07 0.66 12.36
CA HIS A 39 3.49 1.53 11.26
C HIS A 39 3.09 0.97 9.88
N GLY A 40 2.43 1.79 9.06
CA GLY A 40 1.92 1.38 7.75
C GLY A 40 0.55 0.70 7.79
N THR A 41 -0.01 0.43 8.96
CA THR A 41 -1.42 0.00 9.11
C THR A 41 -2.35 1.14 8.72
N THR A 42 -3.42 0.81 8.01
CA THR A 42 -4.45 1.76 7.56
C THR A 42 -5.22 2.25 8.77
N CYS A 43 -5.48 3.56 8.82
CA CYS A 43 -6.15 4.19 9.94
C CYS A 43 -7.10 5.28 9.45
N THR A 44 -8.16 5.50 10.21
CA THR A 44 -9.09 6.62 10.03
C THR A 44 -8.85 7.69 11.08
N SER A 45 -8.41 7.28 12.27
CA SER A 45 -8.22 8.10 13.46
C SER A 45 -6.97 7.67 14.24
N ASP A 46 -6.47 8.55 15.12
CA ASP A 46 -5.29 8.25 15.95
C ASP A 46 -5.50 7.06 16.90
N SER A 47 -6.73 6.80 17.33
CA SER A 47 -7.08 5.66 18.18
C SER A 47 -6.93 4.30 17.48
N ASP A 48 -6.82 4.29 16.14
CA ASP A 48 -6.56 3.08 15.37
C ASP A 48 -5.07 2.70 15.42
N CYS A 49 -4.20 3.60 15.90
CA CYS A 49 -2.75 3.43 15.96
C CYS A 49 -2.28 3.17 17.40
N CYS A 50 -1.16 2.47 17.56
CA CYS A 50 -0.58 2.24 18.88
C CYS A 50 -0.03 3.53 19.51
N GLU A 51 0.17 3.54 20.83
CA GLU A 51 0.48 4.71 21.68
C GLU A 51 1.57 5.66 21.14
N ASN A 52 2.62 5.11 20.50
CA ASN A 52 3.74 5.88 19.93
C ASN A 52 3.57 6.18 18.43
N SER A 53 2.36 6.09 17.91
CA SER A 53 2.03 6.32 16.50
C SER A 53 0.81 7.24 16.36
N THR A 54 0.73 7.94 15.24
CA THR A 54 -0.39 8.81 14.88
C THR A 54 -0.88 8.45 13.50
N CYS A 55 -2.18 8.60 13.27
CA CYS A 55 -2.78 8.41 11.97
C CYS A 55 -2.51 9.60 11.08
N HIS A 56 -1.70 9.40 10.04
CA HIS A 56 -1.43 10.44 9.08
C HIS A 56 -2.68 10.73 8.24
N ARG A 57 -3.32 11.89 8.45
CA ARG A 57 -4.63 12.24 7.84
C ARG A 57 -4.74 12.00 6.33
N TYR A 58 -3.68 12.31 5.58
CA TYR A 58 -3.67 12.20 4.11
C TYR A 58 -3.32 10.79 3.62
N ALA A 59 -2.23 10.20 4.13
CA ALA A 59 -1.82 8.85 3.76
C ALA A 59 -2.78 7.76 4.29
N LYS A 60 -3.57 8.06 5.33
CA LYS A 60 -4.45 7.11 6.04
C LYS A 60 -3.65 5.92 6.58
N ARG A 61 -2.47 6.19 7.14
CA ARG A 61 -1.54 5.18 7.67
C ARG A 61 -0.98 5.62 9.02
N CYS A 62 -0.82 4.67 9.94
CA CYS A 62 -0.13 4.89 11.20
C CYS A 62 1.36 5.18 10.93
N GLN A 63 1.85 6.27 11.51
CA GLN A 63 3.23 6.74 11.42
C GLN A 63 3.80 6.90 12.83
N VAL A 64 5.08 6.59 13.01
CA VAL A 64 5.75 6.79 14.31
C VAL A 64 5.77 8.27 14.66
N LYS A 65 5.45 8.59 15.92
CA LYS A 65 5.51 9.96 16.41
C LYS A 65 6.98 10.35 16.48
N LEU A 66 7.42 11.19 15.54
CA LEU A 66 8.79 11.68 15.52
C LEU A 66 8.91 12.83 16.52
N ASP A 67 9.27 12.49 17.76
CA ASP A 67 9.48 13.45 18.84
C ASP A 67 10.86 14.10 18.68
N LEU A 68 10.97 15.01 17.71
CA LEU A 68 12.22 15.75 17.43
C LEU A 68 12.42 16.98 18.32
N GLY A 69 11.56 17.23 19.31
CA GLY A 69 11.63 18.44 20.15
C GLY A 69 11.45 19.75 19.37
N ILE A 70 11.04 19.69 18.09
CA ILE A 70 10.77 20.86 17.27
C ILE A 70 9.28 21.19 17.43
N PRO A 71 8.92 22.39 17.91
CA PRO A 71 7.53 22.79 18.06
C PRO A 71 6.88 22.78 16.69
N LYS A 72 5.89 21.91 16.53
CA LYS A 72 5.09 21.89 15.33
C LYS A 72 4.02 22.98 15.45
N ASN A 73 4.38 24.19 15.04
CA ASN A 73 3.40 25.22 14.72
C ASN A 73 2.74 24.80 13.41
N TYR A 74 1.54 24.23 13.52
CA TYR A 74 0.59 24.12 12.41
C TYR A 74 -0.60 25.02 12.73
#